data_AF-A0A0M3IQC0-F1
#
_entry.id   AF-A0A0M3IQC0-F1
#
_cell.length_a   1.000
_cell.length_b   1.000
_cell.length_c   1.000
_cell.angle_alpha   90.00
_cell.angle_beta   90.00
_cell.angle_gamma   90.00
#
_symmetry.space_group_name_H-M   'P 1'
#
loop_
_entity.id
_entity.type
_entity.pdbx_description
1 polymer ?
#
loop_
_entity_poly.entity_id
_entity_poly.type
_entity_poly.pdbx_seq_one_letter_code
_entity_poly.pdbx_strand_id
1 'polypeptide(L)'
;MPTTNNDVKNLSQKLVSFLADGDEVIPCEVCLEPFHPAERPPKLLPCGHNFCEQCLFSLCCHQQYYLLDSINCPTCRTEFNASTAFNAPTNYDLCKLLENVQRGANVTVIHLPDATLEKRNTPDASIRSYISRRSTRSSRSKGLRCADCSRRLNEKHRRKSARYCLRCSNKDDCLRLSCLECCVNRHNGHRLTTVDELEYDHHKLINDLRELSNKIQSISKRIEESLNELKNESVIHLDCGAFNAAKQVTLLLKEHETR
;
A
#
# COMPACT_ATOMS: atom_id res chain seq x y z
N MET A 1 -25.20 -36.04 -28.35
CA MET A 1 -24.78 -34.63 -28.38
C MET A 1 -23.51 -34.48 -27.57
N PRO A 2 -22.34 -34.36 -28.22
CA PRO A 2 -21.27 -33.56 -27.63
C PRO A 2 -20.55 -32.73 -28.70
N THR A 3 -20.79 -31.42 -28.71
CA THR A 3 -20.03 -30.43 -29.48
C THR A 3 -19.45 -29.41 -28.50
N THR A 4 -18.31 -29.73 -27.88
CA THR A 4 -17.65 -28.79 -26.96
C THR A 4 -16.12 -28.79 -27.01
N ASN A 5 -15.48 -29.65 -27.81
CA ASN A 5 -14.01 -29.71 -27.90
C ASN A 5 -13.42 -28.98 -29.12
N ASN A 6 -14.22 -28.71 -30.16
CA ASN A 6 -13.75 -28.03 -31.36
C ASN A 6 -13.81 -26.50 -31.24
N ASP A 7 -14.72 -25.94 -30.44
CA ASP A 7 -14.87 -24.48 -30.31
C ASP A 7 -13.78 -23.85 -29.44
N VAL A 8 -13.32 -24.54 -28.38
CA VAL A 8 -12.21 -24.08 -27.52
C VAL A 8 -10.87 -24.15 -28.27
N LYS A 9 -10.68 -25.19 -29.08
CA LYS A 9 -9.52 -25.32 -29.97
C LYS A 9 -9.55 -24.31 -31.10
N ASN A 10 -10.73 -23.99 -31.64
CA ASN A 10 -10.86 -22.97 -32.66
C ASN A 10 -10.60 -21.56 -32.11
N LEU A 11 -11.05 -21.24 -30.89
CA LEU A 11 -10.76 -19.95 -30.25
C LEU A 11 -9.27 -19.78 -29.94
N SER A 12 -8.62 -20.84 -29.41
CA SER A 12 -7.17 -20.84 -29.19
C SER A 12 -6.39 -20.80 -30.50
N GLN A 13 -6.84 -21.48 -31.57
CA GLN A 13 -6.24 -21.39 -32.91
C GLN A 13 -6.50 -20.04 -33.60
N LYS A 14 -7.64 -19.39 -33.34
CA LYS A 14 -7.93 -18.04 -33.81
C LYS A 14 -7.02 -17.04 -33.13
N LEU A 15 -6.89 -17.11 -31.81
CA LEU A 15 -5.97 -16.27 -31.05
C LEU A 15 -4.51 -16.49 -31.48
N VAL A 16 -4.10 -17.74 -31.75
CA VAL A 16 -2.75 -18.06 -32.25
C VAL A 16 -2.50 -17.59 -33.68
N SER A 17 -3.53 -17.51 -34.54
CA SER A 17 -3.39 -17.00 -35.92
C SER A 17 -3.43 -15.47 -36.02
N PHE A 18 -4.06 -14.78 -35.08
CA PHE A 18 -3.95 -13.32 -34.97
C PHE A 18 -2.54 -12.87 -34.53
N LEU A 19 -1.91 -13.62 -33.62
CA LEU A 19 -0.58 -13.32 -33.06
C LEU A 19 0.62 -13.48 -34.04
N ALA A 20 0.38 -13.80 -35.31
CA ALA A 20 1.44 -14.06 -36.29
C ALA A 20 1.99 -12.80 -36.99
N ASP A 21 1.26 -11.68 -36.96
CA ASP A 21 1.64 -10.43 -37.62
C ASP A 21 2.21 -9.41 -36.61
N GLY A 22 3.35 -9.74 -36.00
CA GLY A 22 4.42 -8.81 -35.65
C GLY A 22 4.21 -7.63 -34.67
N ASP A 23 2.99 -7.29 -34.23
CA ASP A 23 2.76 -6.06 -33.44
C ASP A 23 1.60 -6.17 -32.41
N GLU A 24 1.23 -7.39 -32.00
CA GLU A 24 0.03 -7.58 -31.17
C GLU A 24 0.31 -7.52 -29.65
N VAL A 25 0.25 -6.31 -29.09
CA VAL A 25 0.19 -6.12 -27.65
C VAL A 25 -1.28 -6.19 -27.20
N ILE A 26 -1.61 -7.12 -26.29
CA ILE A 26 -2.99 -7.30 -25.81
C ILE A 26 -3.38 -6.08 -24.96
N PRO A 27 -4.39 -5.28 -25.36
CA PRO A 27 -4.74 -4.05 -24.66
C PRO A 27 -5.93 -4.23 -23.72
N CYS A 28 -6.10 -3.27 -22.80
CA CYS A 28 -7.33 -3.15 -22.03
C CYS A 28 -8.45 -2.58 -22.89
N GLU A 29 -9.62 -3.21 -22.93
CA GLU A 29 -10.76 -2.77 -23.77
C GLU A 29 -11.39 -1.43 -23.36
N VAL A 30 -11.02 -0.87 -22.19
CA VAL A 30 -11.54 0.43 -21.72
C VAL A 30 -10.65 1.59 -22.16
N CYS A 31 -9.34 1.48 -21.95
CA CYS A 31 -8.39 2.56 -22.24
C CYS A 31 -7.53 2.30 -23.49
N LEU A 32 -7.62 1.11 -24.06
CA LEU A 32 -6.87 0.64 -25.23
C LEU A 32 -5.34 0.64 -25.04
N GLU A 33 -4.88 0.77 -23.79
CA GLU A 33 -3.44 0.69 -23.47
C GLU A 33 -3.03 -0.77 -23.29
N PRO A 34 -1.82 -1.14 -23.77
CA PRO A 34 -1.29 -2.48 -23.66
C PRO A 34 -1.13 -2.95 -22.21
N PHE A 35 -1.38 -4.22 -21.95
CA PHE A 35 -1.04 -4.82 -20.66
C PHE A 35 0.47 -5.00 -20.49
N HIS A 36 0.93 -4.86 -19.26
CA HIS A 36 2.32 -5.10 -18.90
C HIS A 36 2.39 -6.03 -17.67
N PRO A 37 3.10 -7.16 -17.72
CA PRO A 37 3.14 -8.14 -16.63
C PRO A 37 3.49 -7.54 -15.25
N ALA A 38 4.50 -6.68 -15.20
CA ALA A 38 4.95 -6.03 -13.97
C ALA A 38 4.18 -4.74 -13.63
N GLU A 39 4.10 -3.79 -14.57
CA GLU A 39 3.62 -2.43 -14.28
C GLU A 39 2.11 -2.25 -14.45
N ARG A 40 1.48 -3.06 -15.31
CA ARG A 40 0.07 -2.91 -15.68
C ARG A 40 -0.59 -4.27 -15.89
N PRO A 41 -0.67 -5.09 -14.83
CA PRO A 41 -1.18 -6.44 -14.95
C PRO A 41 -2.69 -6.44 -15.29
N PRO A 42 -3.14 -7.34 -16.18
CA PRO A 42 -4.56 -7.55 -16.45
C PRO A 42 -5.26 -8.13 -15.22
N LYS A 43 -6.34 -7.49 -14.77
CA LYS A 43 -7.24 -7.99 -13.72
C LYS A 43 -8.39 -8.77 -14.36
N LEU A 44 -8.64 -9.97 -13.84
CA LEU A 44 -9.61 -10.91 -14.36
C LEU A 44 -10.95 -10.77 -13.63
N LEU A 45 -11.98 -10.32 -14.34
CA LEU A 45 -13.35 -10.37 -13.82
C LEU A 45 -13.90 -11.81 -13.85
N PRO A 46 -14.94 -12.13 -13.05
CA PRO A 46 -15.51 -13.48 -13.03
C PRO A 46 -16.13 -13.94 -14.37
N CYS A 47 -16.44 -13.00 -15.27
CA CYS A 47 -16.86 -13.32 -16.66
C CYS A 47 -15.69 -13.72 -17.58
N GLY A 48 -14.44 -13.62 -17.15
CA GLY A 48 -13.26 -13.94 -17.97
C GLY A 48 -12.64 -12.74 -18.72
N HIS A 49 -13.25 -11.55 -18.66
CA HIS A 49 -12.71 -10.34 -19.29
C HIS A 49 -11.61 -9.69 -18.44
N ASN A 50 -10.67 -9.04 -19.12
CA ASN A 50 -9.46 -8.49 -18.52
C ASN A 50 -9.44 -6.97 -18.62
N PHE A 51 -9.17 -6.29 -17.49
CA PHE A 51 -9.06 -4.82 -17.43
C PHE A 51 -7.85 -4.41 -16.62
N CYS A 52 -7.26 -3.24 -16.89
CA CYS A 52 -6.20 -2.74 -16.02
C CYS A 52 -6.79 -2.30 -14.67
N GLU A 53 -5.94 -2.26 -13.65
CA GLU A 53 -6.33 -1.86 -12.30
C GLU A 53 -6.96 -0.47 -12.26
N GLN A 54 -6.40 0.48 -13.02
CA GLN A 54 -6.90 1.86 -13.10
C GLN A 54 -8.32 1.95 -13.67
N CYS A 55 -8.61 1.24 -14.76
CA CYS A 55 -9.94 1.24 -15.38
C CYS A 55 -10.98 0.58 -14.48
N LEU A 56 -10.60 -0.52 -13.83
CA LEU A 56 -11.47 -1.23 -12.91
C LEU A 56 -11.77 -0.39 -11.66
N PHE A 57 -10.75 0.29 -11.12
CA PHE A 57 -10.91 1.25 -10.03
C PHE A 57 -11.85 2.40 -10.39
N SER A 58 -11.69 3.00 -11.58
CA SER A 58 -12.56 4.08 -12.06
C SER A 58 -14.02 3.63 -12.16
N LEU A 59 -14.26 2.44 -12.72
CA LEU A 59 -15.60 1.86 -12.83
C LEU A 59 -16.24 1.67 -11.45
N CYS A 60 -15.52 1.10 -10.49
CA CYS A 60 -15.98 0.93 -9.11
C CYS A 60 -16.26 2.27 -8.42
N CYS A 61 -15.41 3.28 -8.61
CA CYS A 61 -15.61 4.62 -8.02
C CYS A 61 -16.84 5.32 -8.57
N HIS A 62 -17.08 5.22 -9.88
CA HIS A 62 -18.27 5.79 -10.51
C HIS A 62 -19.54 5.16 -9.92
N GLN A 63 -19.53 3.84 -9.72
CA GLN A 63 -20.67 3.12 -9.15
C GLN A 63 -20.96 3.52 -7.70
N GLN A 64 -19.91 3.68 -6.89
CA GLN A 64 -20.01 4.20 -5.53
C GLN A 64 -20.57 5.63 -5.48
N TYR A 65 -20.26 6.47 -6.48
CA TYR A 65 -20.81 7.82 -6.58
C TYR A 65 -22.34 7.82 -6.77
N TYR A 66 -22.89 6.85 -7.51
CA TYR A 66 -24.34 6.67 -7.69
C TYR A 66 -25.01 5.82 -6.60
N LEU A 67 -24.28 5.42 -5.55
CA LEU A 67 -24.78 4.55 -4.47
C LEU A 67 -25.27 3.19 -4.99
N LEU A 68 -24.59 2.64 -6.00
CA LEU A 68 -24.89 1.34 -6.58
C LEU A 68 -23.87 0.30 -6.08
N ASP A 69 -24.36 -0.90 -5.72
CA ASP A 69 -23.55 -1.98 -5.14
C ASP A 69 -23.06 -2.99 -6.19
N SER A 70 -23.53 -2.87 -7.44
CA SER A 70 -23.18 -3.75 -8.55
C SER A 70 -22.52 -3.01 -9.70
N ILE A 71 -21.53 -3.63 -10.36
CA ILE A 71 -20.88 -3.13 -11.57
C ILE A 71 -21.20 -4.06 -12.74
N ASN A 72 -21.22 -3.52 -13.95
CA ASN A 72 -21.38 -4.30 -15.17
C ASN A 72 -20.05 -4.36 -15.93
N CYS A 73 -19.67 -5.56 -16.40
CA CYS A 73 -18.52 -5.70 -17.29
C CYS A 73 -18.71 -4.82 -18.54
N PRO A 74 -17.75 -3.95 -18.89
CA PRO A 74 -17.83 -3.12 -20.09
C PRO A 74 -17.99 -3.92 -21.39
N THR A 75 -17.45 -5.14 -21.43
CA THR A 75 -17.45 -6.00 -22.63
C THR A 75 -18.73 -6.81 -22.75
N CYS A 76 -19.06 -7.60 -21.71
CA CYS A 76 -20.16 -8.58 -21.79
C CYS A 76 -21.39 -8.23 -20.95
N ARG A 77 -21.35 -7.09 -20.23
CA ARG A 77 -22.43 -6.56 -19.37
C ARG A 77 -22.85 -7.46 -18.22
N THR A 78 -22.14 -8.56 -17.95
CA THR A 78 -22.38 -9.39 -16.75
C THR A 78 -22.22 -8.54 -15.50
N GLU A 79 -23.20 -8.65 -14.60
CA GLU A 79 -23.26 -7.90 -13.35
C GLU A 79 -22.50 -8.63 -12.24
N PHE A 80 -21.75 -7.88 -11.44
CA PHE A 80 -21.01 -8.37 -10.26
C PHE A 80 -21.13 -7.37 -9.12
N ASN A 81 -21.02 -7.81 -7.88
CA ASN A 81 -20.86 -6.87 -6.76
C ASN A 81 -19.56 -6.07 -6.89
N ALA A 82 -19.61 -4.78 -6.52
CA ALA A 82 -18.48 -3.86 -6.61
C ALA A 82 -17.25 -4.37 -5.84
N SER A 83 -17.45 -5.05 -4.72
CA SER A 83 -16.36 -5.63 -3.92
C SER A 83 -15.62 -6.75 -4.65
N THR A 84 -16.29 -7.59 -5.43
CA THR A 84 -15.62 -8.66 -6.20
C THR A 84 -14.81 -8.07 -7.35
N ALA A 85 -15.35 -7.05 -8.01
CA ALA A 85 -14.64 -6.33 -9.04
C ALA A 85 -13.40 -5.61 -8.50
N PHE A 86 -13.53 -4.93 -7.35
CA PHE A 86 -12.41 -4.25 -6.71
C PHE A 86 -11.27 -5.21 -6.33
N ASN A 87 -11.60 -6.45 -5.94
CA ASN A 87 -10.64 -7.48 -5.56
C ASN A 87 -10.35 -8.49 -6.68
N ALA A 88 -10.62 -8.12 -7.94
CA ALA A 88 -10.38 -9.00 -9.07
C ALA A 88 -8.90 -9.43 -9.12
N PRO A 89 -8.60 -10.74 -9.21
CA PRO A 89 -7.24 -11.23 -9.23
C PRO A 89 -6.52 -10.86 -10.52
N THR A 90 -5.19 -10.81 -10.48
CA THR A 90 -4.36 -10.69 -11.69
C THR A 90 -4.43 -11.98 -12.52
N ASN A 91 -4.58 -11.85 -13.84
CA ASN A 91 -4.49 -12.96 -14.78
C ASN A 91 -3.02 -13.31 -15.08
N TYR A 92 -2.43 -14.16 -14.23
CA TYR A 92 -1.03 -14.58 -14.39
C TYR A 92 -0.75 -15.41 -15.63
N ASP A 93 -1.73 -16.11 -16.19
CA ASP A 93 -1.56 -16.87 -17.43
C ASP A 93 -1.41 -15.93 -18.63
N LEU A 94 -2.18 -14.84 -18.65
CA LEU A 94 -2.01 -13.77 -19.62
C LEU A 94 -0.67 -13.05 -19.43
N CYS A 95 -0.22 -12.81 -18.20
CA CYS A 95 1.13 -12.27 -17.94
C CYS A 95 2.24 -13.15 -18.52
N LYS A 96 2.19 -14.47 -18.31
CA LYS A 96 3.18 -15.42 -18.87
C LYS A 96 3.18 -15.41 -20.40
N LEU A 97 1.99 -15.31 -21.01
CA LEU A 97 1.88 -15.22 -22.47
C LEU A 97 2.56 -13.94 -22.98
N LEU A 98 2.30 -12.80 -22.35
CA LEU A 98 2.92 -11.51 -22.69
C LEU A 98 4.44 -11.53 -22.52
N GLU A 99 4.97 -12.17 -21.47
CA GLU A 99 6.41 -12.33 -21.25
C GLU A 99 7.08 -13.18 -22.34
N ASN A 100 6.41 -14.24 -22.81
CA ASN A 100 6.94 -15.13 -23.84
C ASN A 100 6.98 -14.44 -25.22
N VAL A 101 5.98 -13.61 -25.53
CA VAL A 101 5.96 -12.79 -26.74
C VAL A 101 7.09 -11.77 -26.74
N GLN A 102 7.36 -11.11 -25.59
CA GLN A 102 8.46 -10.16 -25.45
C GLN A 102 9.85 -10.82 -25.59
N ARG A 103 10.02 -12.07 -25.13
CA ARG A 103 11.28 -12.82 -25.25
C ARG A 103 11.55 -13.36 -26.67
N GLY A 104 10.51 -13.51 -27.49
CA GLY A 104 10.63 -13.95 -28.89
C GLY A 104 11.17 -12.88 -29.85
N ALA A 105 11.20 -11.61 -29.44
CA ALA A 105 11.64 -10.48 -30.26
C ALA A 105 13.13 -10.12 -30.05
N ASN A 106 14.04 -11.08 -30.25
CA ASN A 106 15.47 -10.75 -30.44
C ASN A 106 15.72 -10.39 -31.91
N VAL A 107 15.18 -9.26 -32.37
CA VAL A 107 15.52 -8.70 -33.69
C VAL A 107 16.80 -7.87 -33.53
N THR A 108 17.87 -8.32 -34.17
CA THR A 108 19.14 -7.57 -34.26
C THR A 108 18.98 -6.42 -35.24
N VAL A 109 18.99 -5.18 -34.73
CA VAL A 109 19.01 -3.98 -35.56
C VAL A 109 20.44 -3.76 -36.06
N ILE A 110 20.71 -4.13 -37.32
CA ILE A 110 21.94 -3.74 -38.02
C ILE A 110 21.82 -2.25 -38.37
N HIS A 111 22.64 -1.42 -37.75
CA HIS A 111 22.73 0.00 -38.03
C HIS A 111 23.57 0.24 -39.31
N LEU A 112 23.06 1.06 -40.23
CA LEU A 112 23.78 1.64 -41.37
C LEU A 112 23.89 3.18 -41.16
N PRO A 113 25.06 3.82 -41.34
CA PRO A 113 25.23 5.24 -41.06
C PRO A 113 24.98 6.17 -42.26
N ASP A 114 24.52 7.38 -41.87
CA ASP A 114 24.66 8.74 -42.43
C ASP A 114 23.95 9.17 -43.74
N ALA A 115 23.09 10.21 -43.62
CA ALA A 115 23.47 11.59 -43.99
C ALA A 115 22.33 12.62 -43.70
N THR A 116 22.66 13.56 -42.81
CA THR A 116 22.28 15.00 -42.72
C THR A 116 21.03 15.55 -43.41
N LEU A 117 20.18 16.28 -42.66
CA LEU A 117 19.74 17.65 -42.99
C LEU A 117 19.33 18.42 -41.71
N GLU A 118 19.68 19.71 -41.69
CA GLU A 118 19.88 20.57 -40.54
C GLU A 118 18.66 21.36 -39.99
N LYS A 119 18.77 21.67 -38.68
CA LYS A 119 18.46 22.91 -37.93
C LYS A 119 17.11 23.64 -38.07
N ARG A 120 16.50 23.91 -36.90
CA ARG A 120 16.21 25.29 -36.45
C ARG A 120 16.10 25.40 -34.92
N ASN A 121 16.94 26.28 -34.36
CA ASN A 121 16.93 26.78 -32.99
C ASN A 121 15.87 27.88 -32.81
N THR A 122 15.32 28.04 -31.60
CA THR A 122 15.50 29.21 -30.71
C THR A 122 14.59 29.15 -29.45
N PRO A 123 14.89 29.92 -28.37
CA PRO A 123 14.63 29.54 -26.98
C PRO A 123 13.69 30.48 -26.18
N ASP A 124 13.35 30.02 -24.97
CA ASP A 124 13.07 30.73 -23.70
C ASP A 124 12.00 31.85 -23.62
N ALA A 125 11.08 31.73 -22.65
CA ALA A 125 10.79 32.79 -21.67
C ALA A 125 9.74 32.35 -20.63
N SER A 126 10.23 32.13 -19.41
CA SER A 126 9.71 32.67 -18.13
C SER A 126 8.30 33.28 -18.09
N ILE A 127 7.43 32.74 -17.22
CA ILE A 127 6.52 33.58 -16.41
C ILE A 127 6.56 33.13 -14.95
N ARG A 128 7.20 33.97 -14.12
CA ARG A 128 6.98 34.05 -12.68
C ARG A 128 5.63 34.72 -12.41
N SER A 129 4.92 34.24 -11.40
CA SER A 129 4.17 35.14 -10.50
C SER A 129 4.19 34.59 -9.07
N TYR A 130 4.83 35.37 -8.19
CA TYR A 130 4.88 35.20 -6.75
C TYR A 130 3.59 35.71 -6.07
N ILE A 131 3.50 35.40 -4.76
CA ILE A 131 2.70 36.03 -3.68
C ILE A 131 1.34 35.32 -3.44
N SER A 132 0.97 34.82 -2.25
CA SER A 132 1.43 35.12 -0.89
C SER A 132 1.26 33.94 0.08
N ARG A 133 2.17 33.87 1.06
CA ARG A 133 1.99 33.18 2.33
C ARG A 133 0.80 33.81 3.07
N ARG A 134 -0.11 32.98 3.58
CA ARG A 134 -0.83 33.28 4.84
C ARG A 134 -0.92 32.01 5.67
N SER A 135 -0.06 31.96 6.68
CA SER A 135 -0.37 31.29 7.92
C SER A 135 -1.52 32.05 8.58
N THR A 136 -2.64 31.38 8.81
CA THR A 136 -3.59 31.78 9.85
C THR A 136 -4.00 30.53 10.60
N ARG A 137 -3.40 30.36 11.77
CA ARG A 137 -3.91 29.51 12.85
C ARG A 137 -5.34 29.92 13.20
N SER A 138 -6.13 28.91 13.53
CA SER A 138 -7.32 28.89 14.39
C SER A 138 -8.41 29.94 14.14
N SER A 139 -9.54 29.49 13.60
CA SER A 139 -10.78 29.31 14.38
C SER A 139 -12.01 29.13 13.49
N ARG A 140 -12.87 28.20 13.92
CA ARG A 140 -14.32 28.10 13.67
C ARG A 140 -14.81 27.78 12.24
N SER A 141 -15.22 26.51 12.09
CA SER A 141 -16.27 25.98 11.20
C SER A 141 -16.24 26.41 9.73
N LYS A 142 -15.10 26.25 9.06
CA LYS A 142 -15.05 26.22 7.60
C LYS A 142 -15.27 24.78 7.17
N GLY A 143 -16.48 24.45 6.73
CA GLY A 143 -16.89 23.11 6.31
C GLY A 143 -15.84 22.41 5.42
N LEU A 144 -15.82 21.09 5.49
CA LEU A 144 -14.80 20.26 4.86
C LEU A 144 -14.69 20.52 3.36
N ARG A 145 -13.45 20.56 2.86
CA ARG A 145 -13.15 20.81 1.45
C ARG A 145 -12.21 19.75 0.90
N CYS A 146 -12.39 19.43 -0.37
CA CYS A 146 -11.44 18.64 -1.13
C CYS A 146 -10.09 19.37 -1.20
N ALA A 147 -8.99 18.66 -0.92
CA ALA A 147 -7.64 19.19 -0.97
C ALA A 147 -7.20 19.56 -2.40
N ASP A 148 -7.79 18.93 -3.42
CA ASP A 148 -7.34 19.07 -4.80
C ASP A 148 -8.14 20.11 -5.60
N CYS A 149 -9.46 20.16 -5.40
CA CYS A 149 -10.35 21.05 -6.14
C CYS A 149 -11.04 22.10 -5.26
N SER A 150 -10.78 22.13 -3.96
CA SER A 150 -11.37 23.06 -2.97
C SER A 150 -12.91 23.03 -2.87
N ARG A 151 -13.57 22.09 -3.56
CA ARG A 151 -15.03 21.87 -3.52
C ARG A 151 -15.46 21.60 -2.08
N ARG A 152 -16.55 22.24 -1.67
CA ARG A 152 -17.17 21.98 -0.37
C ARG A 152 -17.79 20.59 -0.37
N LEU A 153 -17.46 19.83 0.65
CA LEU A 153 -18.02 18.52 0.93
C LEU A 153 -19.04 18.68 2.05
N ASN A 154 -20.20 18.07 1.87
CA ASN A 154 -21.22 18.07 2.90
C ASN A 154 -20.77 17.13 4.04
N GLU A 155 -20.80 17.63 5.27
CA GLU A 155 -20.35 16.90 6.46
C GLU A 155 -21.12 15.60 6.69
N LYS A 156 -22.43 15.59 6.38
CA LYS A 156 -23.29 14.39 6.47
C LYS A 156 -22.93 13.31 5.44
N HIS A 157 -22.43 13.71 4.27
CA HIS A 157 -22.09 12.79 3.19
C HIS A 157 -20.59 12.51 3.08
N ARG A 158 -19.78 13.02 4.01
CA ARG A 158 -18.32 12.89 3.98
C ARG A 158 -17.85 11.44 3.86
N ARG A 159 -18.43 10.55 4.66
CA ARG A 159 -18.07 9.11 4.67
C ARG A 159 -18.24 8.48 3.28
N LYS A 160 -19.21 8.97 2.50
CA LYS A 160 -19.54 8.45 1.16
C LYS A 160 -18.90 9.22 0.00
N SER A 161 -18.61 10.52 0.18
CA SER A 161 -18.25 11.43 -0.93
C SER A 161 -16.77 11.82 -0.99
N ALA A 162 -15.95 11.29 -0.09
CA ALA A 162 -14.53 11.62 -0.04
C ALA A 162 -13.66 10.50 0.56
N ARG A 163 -12.37 10.52 0.22
CA ARG A 163 -11.35 9.57 0.70
C ARG A 163 -10.08 10.29 1.12
N TYR A 164 -9.28 9.66 1.97
CA TYR A 164 -7.94 10.13 2.32
C TYR A 164 -6.91 9.40 1.49
N CYS A 165 -5.99 10.12 0.85
CA CYS A 165 -4.89 9.50 0.11
C CYS A 165 -3.69 9.28 1.04
N LEU A 166 -3.28 8.02 1.22
CA LEU A 166 -2.11 7.70 2.04
C LEU A 166 -0.78 8.05 1.36
N ARG A 167 -0.77 8.16 0.03
CA ARG A 167 0.46 8.49 -0.73
C ARG A 167 0.69 9.99 -0.91
N CYS A 168 -0.38 10.78 -0.92
CA CYS A 168 -0.30 12.24 -1.13
C CYS A 168 -0.28 13.04 0.18
N SER A 169 0.04 12.39 1.30
CA SER A 169 0.35 13.08 2.54
C SER A 169 1.65 13.87 2.31
N ASN A 170 1.54 15.18 2.12
CA ASN A 170 2.70 16.06 2.02
C ASN A 170 3.47 16.07 3.37
N LYS A 171 4.64 16.73 3.37
CA LYS A 171 5.61 16.90 4.49
C LYS A 171 5.04 17.32 5.86
N ASP A 172 3.75 17.63 5.97
CA ASP A 172 3.10 18.12 7.19
C ASP A 172 2.38 16.99 7.99
N ASP A 173 2.63 15.72 7.65
CA ASP A 173 2.03 14.51 8.26
C ASP A 173 0.49 14.49 8.33
N CYS A 174 -0.17 15.39 7.60
CA CYS A 174 -1.62 15.53 7.57
C CYS A 174 -2.20 14.77 6.38
N LEU A 175 -3.02 13.75 6.68
CA LEU A 175 -3.83 13.06 5.68
C LEU A 175 -4.81 14.03 5.00
N ARG A 176 -4.74 14.11 3.68
CA ARG A 176 -5.56 15.02 2.87
C ARG A 176 -6.81 14.33 2.37
N LEU A 177 -7.94 15.03 2.48
CA LEU A 177 -9.23 14.57 2.05
C LEU A 177 -9.51 15.01 0.60
N SER A 178 -9.77 14.05 -0.29
CA SER A 178 -10.06 14.26 -1.70
C SER A 178 -11.49 13.82 -2.01
N CYS A 179 -12.21 14.57 -2.85
CA CYS A 179 -13.54 14.16 -3.32
C CYS A 179 -13.44 12.98 -4.29
N LEU A 180 -14.51 12.20 -4.45
CA LEU A 180 -14.51 11.01 -5.34
C LEU A 180 -14.06 11.32 -6.78
N GLU A 181 -14.47 12.46 -7.33
CA GLU A 181 -14.03 12.88 -8.66
C GLU A 181 -12.51 13.10 -8.71
N CYS A 182 -11.92 13.75 -7.71
CA CYS A 182 -10.46 13.90 -7.62
C CYS A 182 -9.76 12.59 -7.28
N CYS A 183 -10.40 11.67 -6.56
CA CYS A 183 -9.87 10.33 -6.35
C CYS A 183 -9.62 9.63 -7.68
N VAL A 184 -10.54 9.76 -8.63
CA VAL A 184 -10.40 9.17 -9.98
C VAL A 184 -9.46 9.99 -10.85
N ASN A 185 -9.58 11.31 -10.85
CA ASN A 185 -8.86 12.16 -11.81
C ASN A 185 -7.41 12.46 -11.42
N ARG A 186 -7.10 12.48 -10.11
CA ARG A 186 -5.78 12.92 -9.59
C ARG A 186 -5.10 11.89 -8.71
N HIS A 187 -5.86 10.97 -8.12
CA HIS A 187 -5.33 9.92 -7.26
C HIS A 187 -5.61 8.52 -7.82
N ASN A 188 -5.72 8.40 -9.14
CA ASN A 188 -5.89 7.10 -9.78
C ASN A 188 -4.72 6.18 -9.43
N GLY A 189 -5.02 4.97 -8.98
CA GLY A 189 -3.99 3.99 -8.56
C GLY A 189 -3.30 4.32 -7.23
N HIS A 190 -3.71 5.35 -6.50
CA HIS A 190 -3.19 5.58 -5.15
C HIS A 190 -3.97 4.78 -4.10
N ARG A 191 -3.30 4.40 -3.02
CA ARG A 191 -3.97 3.83 -1.85
C ARG A 191 -4.80 4.91 -1.16
N LEU A 192 -6.11 4.73 -1.17
CA LEU A 192 -7.10 5.61 -0.59
C LEU A 192 -7.78 4.88 0.58
N THR A 193 -8.10 5.61 1.65
CA THR A 193 -8.79 5.07 2.82
C THR A 193 -10.03 5.88 3.17
N THR A 194 -11.01 5.20 3.77
CA THR A 194 -12.26 5.81 4.24
C THR A 194 -12.10 6.39 5.64
N VAL A 195 -13.11 7.14 6.09
CA VAL A 195 -13.20 7.60 7.48
C VAL A 195 -13.30 6.41 8.45
N ASP A 196 -14.09 5.40 8.08
CA ASP A 196 -14.40 4.26 8.95
C ASP A 196 -13.16 3.40 9.17
N GLU A 197 -12.38 3.17 8.11
CA GLU A 197 -11.09 2.49 8.17
C GLU A 197 -10.09 3.24 9.06
N LEU A 198 -9.98 4.56 8.91
CA LEU A 198 -9.10 5.37 9.77
C LEU A 198 -9.55 5.34 11.23
N GLU A 199 -10.86 5.42 11.51
CA GLU A 199 -11.41 5.29 12.85
C GLU A 199 -11.07 3.92 13.45
N TYR A 200 -11.22 2.84 12.67
CA TYR A 200 -10.87 1.48 13.09
C TYR A 200 -9.37 1.34 13.37
N ASP A 201 -8.52 1.75 12.44
CA ASP A 201 -7.06 1.67 12.57
C ASP A 201 -6.55 2.48 13.77
N HIS A 202 -7.16 3.65 14.02
CA HIS A 202 -6.85 4.47 15.18
C HIS A 202 -7.18 3.75 16.49
N HIS A 203 -8.38 3.16 16.61
CA HIS A 203 -8.76 2.41 17.80
C HIS A 203 -7.88 1.17 18.01
N LYS A 204 -7.55 0.47 16.92
CA LYS A 204 -6.66 -0.70 16.96
C LYS A 204 -5.28 -0.30 17.48
N LEU A 205 -4.69 0.77 16.94
CA LEU A 205 -3.38 1.26 17.37
C LEU A 205 -3.38 1.62 18.87
N ILE A 206 -4.43 2.25 19.37
CA ILE A 206 -4.56 2.57 20.81
C ILE A 206 -4.56 1.29 21.66
N ASN A 207 -5.29 0.26 21.23
CA ASN A 207 -5.35 -1.01 21.95
C ASN A 207 -4.00 -1.74 21.92
N ASP A 208 -3.34 -1.77 20.77
CA ASP A 208 -2.02 -2.38 20.61
C ASP A 208 -0.97 -1.69 21.51
N LEU A 209 -1.00 -0.34 21.59
CA LEU A 209 -0.13 0.42 22.49
C LEU A 209 -0.38 0.12 23.97
N ARG A 210 -1.65 -0.04 24.37
CA ARG A 210 -2.00 -0.43 25.75
C ARG A 210 -1.46 -1.82 26.08
N GLU A 211 -1.58 -2.77 25.15
CA GLU A 211 -1.07 -4.12 25.32
C GLU A 211 0.46 -4.13 25.46
N LEU A 212 1.16 -3.39 24.60
CA LEU A 212 2.61 -3.24 24.66
C LEU A 212 3.06 -2.61 25.99
N SER A 213 2.37 -1.55 26.45
CA SER A 213 2.65 -0.93 27.75
C SER A 213 2.52 -1.92 28.90
N ASN A 214 1.47 -2.74 28.90
CA ASN A 214 1.26 -3.76 29.93
C ASN A 214 2.36 -4.83 29.90
N LYS A 215 2.80 -5.25 28.70
CA LYS A 215 3.92 -6.20 28.54
C LYS A 215 5.23 -5.61 29.07
N ILE A 216 5.52 -4.34 28.74
CA ILE A 216 6.71 -3.63 29.23
C ILE A 216 6.69 -3.55 30.76
N GLN A 217 5.54 -3.22 31.35
CA GLN A 217 5.40 -3.15 32.81
C GLN A 217 5.60 -4.53 33.47
N SER A 218 5.04 -5.60 32.89
CA SER A 218 5.23 -6.97 33.35
C SER A 218 6.69 -7.40 33.29
N ILE A 219 7.38 -7.14 32.18
CA ILE A 219 8.81 -7.45 32.03
C ILE A 219 9.65 -6.63 33.03
N SER A 220 9.34 -5.34 33.19
CA SER A 220 10.05 -4.48 34.15
C SER A 220 9.95 -5.01 35.58
N LYS A 221 8.74 -5.45 35.98
CA LYS A 221 8.51 -6.07 37.30
C LYS A 221 9.33 -7.35 37.48
N ARG A 222 9.37 -8.22 36.47
CA ARG A 222 10.16 -9.46 36.51
C ARG A 222 11.67 -9.18 36.65
N ILE A 223 12.17 -8.18 35.93
CA ILE A 223 13.59 -7.78 36.04
C ILE A 223 13.89 -7.28 37.45
N GLU A 224 13.01 -6.46 38.02
CA GLU A 224 13.17 -5.94 39.40
C GLU A 224 13.13 -7.07 40.45
N GLU A 225 12.23 -8.03 40.30
CA GLU A 225 12.17 -9.24 41.14
C GLU A 225 13.49 -10.02 41.07
N SER A 226 14.00 -10.32 39.87
CA SER A 226 15.28 -11.03 39.71
C SER A 226 16.48 -10.25 40.24
N LEU A 227 16.50 -8.91 40.10
CA LEU A 227 17.55 -8.08 40.67
C LEU A 227 17.53 -8.11 42.21
N ASN A 228 16.33 -8.11 42.80
CA ASN A 228 16.18 -8.24 44.25
C ASN A 228 16.60 -9.62 44.76
N GLU A 229 16.30 -10.69 44.03
CA GLU A 229 16.77 -12.05 44.35
C GLU A 229 18.31 -12.12 44.36
N LEU A 230 18.97 -11.65 43.30
CA LEU A 230 20.44 -11.61 43.21
C LEU A 230 21.07 -10.75 44.32
N LYS A 231 20.45 -9.62 44.64
CA LYS A 231 20.90 -8.77 45.75
C LYS A 231 20.77 -9.50 47.08
N ASN A 232 19.67 -10.20 47.32
CA ASN A 232 19.47 -10.95 48.56
C ASN A 232 20.44 -12.14 48.67
N GLU A 233 20.69 -12.89 47.59
CA GLU A 233 21.71 -13.95 47.57
C GLU A 233 23.12 -13.43 47.89
N SER A 234 23.49 -12.27 47.34
CA SER A 234 24.78 -11.65 47.63
C SER A 234 24.92 -11.23 49.10
N VAL A 235 23.84 -10.78 49.74
CA VAL A 235 23.81 -10.43 51.17
C VAL A 235 23.90 -11.68 52.05
N ILE A 236 23.24 -12.77 51.67
CA ILE A 236 23.31 -14.05 52.41
C ILE A 236 24.73 -14.65 52.37
N HIS A 237 25.44 -14.53 51.24
CA HIS A 237 26.83 -15.01 51.13
C HIS A 237 27.83 -14.16 51.94
N LEU A 238 27.50 -12.91 52.25
CA LEU A 238 28.32 -12.04 53.11
C LEU A 238 28.11 -12.32 54.60
N ASP A 239 26.96 -12.87 55.00
CA ASP A 239 26.52 -12.89 56.40
C ASP A 239 26.68 -14.24 57.14
N CYS A 240 27.06 -15.33 56.46
CA CYS A 240 27.05 -16.65 57.11
C CYS A 240 28.45 -17.24 57.39
N GLY A 241 28.85 -17.16 58.68
CA GLY A 241 29.77 -18.12 59.33
C GLY A 241 31.27 -17.90 59.19
N ALA A 242 31.77 -17.58 57.99
CA ALA A 242 33.22 -17.53 57.74
C ALA A 242 33.93 -16.38 58.51
N PHE A 243 33.28 -15.22 58.62
CA PHE A 243 33.83 -14.08 59.37
C PHE A 243 33.85 -14.32 60.88
N ASN A 244 32.82 -14.97 61.44
CA ASN A 244 32.76 -15.26 62.87
C ASN A 244 33.72 -16.39 63.27
N ALA A 245 33.90 -17.41 62.43
CA ALA A 245 34.90 -18.46 62.65
C ALA A 245 36.34 -17.90 62.58
N ALA A 246 36.64 -17.07 61.58
CA ALA A 246 37.95 -16.40 61.47
C ALA A 246 38.24 -15.47 62.65
N LYS A 247 37.22 -14.76 63.15
CA LYS A 247 37.34 -13.89 64.32
C LYS A 247 37.59 -14.67 65.62
N GLN A 248 36.93 -15.81 65.81
CA GLN A 248 37.17 -16.69 66.97
C GLN A 248 38.55 -17.34 66.95
N VAL A 249 39.01 -17.82 65.79
CA VAL A 249 40.37 -18.38 65.65
C VAL A 249 41.45 -17.33 65.93
N THR A 250 41.24 -16.09 65.49
CA THR A 250 42.19 -14.98 65.74
C THR A 250 42.22 -14.56 67.21
N LEU A 251 41.09 -14.65 67.93
CA LEU A 251 41.03 -14.38 69.37
C LEU A 251 41.74 -15.46 70.19
N LEU A 252 41.57 -16.75 69.84
CA LEU A 252 42.24 -17.86 70.54
C LEU A 252 43.76 -17.88 70.31
N LEU A 253 44.23 -17.45 69.14
CA LEU A 253 45.67 -17.32 68.86
C LEU A 253 46.34 -16.20 69.66
N LYS A 254 45.62 -15.10 69.95
CA LYS A 254 46.14 -14.00 70.78
C LYS A 254 46.27 -14.36 72.26
N GLU A 255 45.42 -15.24 72.78
CA GLU A 255 45.51 -15.69 74.19
C GLU A 255 46.69 -16.63 74.43
N HIS A 256 47.16 -17.33 73.38
CA HIS A 256 48.32 -18.24 73.45
C HIS A 256 49.68 -17.52 73.29
N GLU A 257 49.71 -16.28 72.81
CA GLU A 257 50.92 -15.44 72.72
C GLU A 257 51.17 -14.60 73.99
N THR A 258 50.24 -14.63 74.96
CA THR A 258 50.31 -13.84 76.22
C THR A 258 50.51 -14.67 77.50
N ARG A 259 50.98 -15.91 77.39
CA ARG A 259 51.42 -16.74 78.53
C ARG A 259 52.83 -17.26 78.30
#